data_AF-W2JQ88-F1
#
_entry.id   AF-W2JQ88-F1
#
_cell.length_a   1.000
_cell.length_b   1.000
_cell.length_c   1.000
_cell.angle_alpha   90.00
_cell.angle_beta   90.00
_cell.angle_gamma   90.00
#
_symmetry.space_group_name_H-M   'P 1'
#
loop_
_entity.id
_entity.type
_entity.pdbx_description
1 polymer ?
#
loop_
_entity_poly.entity_id
_entity_poly.type
_entity_poly.pdbx_seq_one_letter_code
_entity_poly.pdbx_strand_id
1 'polypeptide(L)'
;MGGKQKKRKGARTSNAGKAQAFAQTCMESMQSSKDKREQNRRRMRVVQLQRSVDRKLQELRAYPKNPPPPKPPARKGPKPPSEWKLKGAARPAALLAKIAAGELDECGNEFPKPVETFDLYEKMLKEGKMAEHKDTREYISLLKQLAAACCEAGMPDRGIKNYELCMSLDKTDSFYSREGLACALVDEGRGAEARALIEEHKDEDSAVLAYCQVIIEYVSWEVLEEEGSSEEVVQKAFRKAFALNPFMAVVTAYHETFFQVMEYVEEIKDPKRGSIEEAFVYVSQNIGLWVDTVGAYQWIEKELNELSEPAATKEDVSDEMYLGMYETAIEMHKEMLAEAEAEAEVAAAAEVEGSDAEEDDRDEFGDFEPDAIDGGDD
;
A
#
# COMPACT_ATOMS: atom_id res chain seq x y z
N MET A 1 -43.68 -68.93 -12.00
CA MET A 1 -43.09 -68.57 -10.69
C MET A 1 -41.57 -68.47 -10.85
N GLY A 2 -41.00 -67.26 -10.74
CA GLY A 2 -39.55 -67.04 -10.68
C GLY A 2 -38.92 -66.26 -11.85
N GLY A 3 -39.13 -64.94 -11.90
CA GLY A 3 -38.38 -64.02 -12.77
C GLY A 3 -37.59 -63.01 -11.93
N LYS A 4 -36.26 -63.03 -12.03
CA LYS A 4 -35.31 -62.23 -11.23
C LYS A 4 -35.41 -60.72 -11.54
N GLN A 5 -35.58 -59.89 -10.51
CA GLN A 5 -35.39 -58.44 -10.59
C GLN A 5 -33.90 -58.09 -10.79
N LYS A 6 -33.58 -57.41 -11.90
CA LYS A 6 -32.28 -56.76 -12.12
C LYS A 6 -32.19 -55.51 -11.23
N LYS A 7 -31.36 -55.55 -10.18
CA LYS A 7 -30.90 -54.35 -9.47
C LYS A 7 -30.09 -53.48 -10.42
N ARG A 8 -30.59 -52.29 -10.75
CA ARG A 8 -29.82 -51.20 -11.36
C ARG A 8 -28.66 -50.85 -10.41
N LYS A 9 -27.42 -50.96 -10.90
CA LYS A 9 -26.24 -50.42 -10.22
C LYS A 9 -26.36 -48.89 -10.22
N GLY A 10 -26.46 -48.30 -9.04
CA GLY A 10 -26.35 -46.85 -8.87
C GLY A 10 -25.01 -46.35 -9.42
N ALA A 11 -25.06 -45.20 -10.09
CA ALA A 11 -23.89 -44.49 -10.58
C ALA A 11 -22.90 -44.26 -9.43
N ARG A 12 -21.64 -44.65 -9.63
CA ARG A 12 -20.54 -44.28 -8.73
C ARG A 12 -20.41 -42.75 -8.79
N THR A 13 -20.86 -42.06 -7.75
CA THR A 13 -20.46 -40.68 -7.46
C THR A 13 -18.93 -40.61 -7.47
N SER A 14 -18.38 -39.84 -8.39
CA SER A 14 -16.95 -39.79 -8.69
C SER A 14 -16.16 -39.22 -7.51
N ASN A 15 -15.03 -39.85 -7.19
CA ASN A 15 -14.04 -39.35 -6.21
C ASN A 15 -13.41 -37.99 -6.60
N ALA A 16 -13.72 -37.47 -7.79
CA ALA A 16 -13.20 -36.21 -8.31
C ALA A 16 -13.63 -35.01 -7.45
N GLY A 17 -14.90 -34.95 -7.02
CA GLY A 17 -15.38 -33.82 -6.19
C GLY A 17 -14.75 -33.77 -4.79
N LYS A 18 -14.39 -34.92 -4.21
CA LYS A 18 -13.69 -34.98 -2.91
C LYS A 18 -12.22 -34.58 -3.04
N ALA A 19 -11.57 -34.95 -4.14
CA ALA A 19 -10.19 -34.54 -4.42
C ALA A 19 -10.09 -33.03 -4.71
N GLN A 20 -11.07 -32.48 -5.43
CA GLN A 20 -11.16 -31.05 -5.71
C GLN A 20 -11.42 -30.23 -4.43
N ALA A 21 -12.34 -30.68 -3.57
CA ALA A 21 -12.57 -30.04 -2.28
C ALA A 21 -11.32 -30.08 -1.39
N PHE A 22 -10.59 -31.20 -1.34
CA PHE A 22 -9.34 -31.30 -0.59
C PHE A 22 -8.23 -30.40 -1.14
N ALA A 23 -8.11 -30.29 -2.47
CA ALA A 23 -7.18 -29.39 -3.12
C ALA A 23 -7.51 -27.92 -2.80
N GLN A 24 -8.79 -27.56 -2.83
CA GLN A 24 -9.27 -26.22 -2.48
C GLN A 24 -8.96 -25.88 -1.02
N THR A 25 -9.24 -26.78 -0.07
CA THR A 25 -8.88 -26.58 1.35
C THR A 25 -7.36 -26.47 1.55
N CYS A 26 -6.54 -27.23 0.80
CA CYS A 26 -5.09 -27.09 0.83
C CYS A 26 -4.64 -25.71 0.33
N MET A 27 -5.23 -25.21 -0.77
CA MET A 27 -4.93 -23.88 -1.32
C MET A 27 -5.35 -22.77 -0.36
N GLU A 28 -6.56 -22.82 0.21
CA GLU A 28 -7.05 -21.88 1.22
C GLU A 28 -6.16 -21.88 2.47
N SER A 29 -5.71 -23.06 2.93
CA SER A 29 -4.79 -23.17 4.06
C SER A 29 -3.41 -22.59 3.74
N MET A 30 -2.90 -22.78 2.52
CA MET A 30 -1.64 -22.17 2.09
C MET A 30 -1.76 -20.65 1.99
N GLN A 31 -2.86 -20.15 1.44
CA GLN A 31 -3.12 -18.71 1.33
C GLN A 31 -3.23 -18.08 2.72
N SER A 32 -4.05 -18.65 3.61
CA SER A 32 -4.14 -18.21 5.02
C SER A 32 -2.78 -18.22 5.72
N SER A 33 -1.92 -19.20 5.44
CA SER A 33 -0.56 -19.24 5.98
C SER A 33 0.35 -18.14 5.41
N LYS A 34 0.20 -17.79 4.13
CA LYS A 34 0.94 -16.69 3.49
C LYS A 34 0.50 -15.35 4.08
N ASP A 35 -0.81 -15.11 4.15
CA ASP A 35 -1.38 -13.86 4.67
C ASP A 35 -0.98 -13.65 6.14
N LYS A 36 -1.06 -14.69 6.99
CA LYS A 36 -0.58 -14.64 8.38
C LYS A 36 0.92 -14.34 8.47
N ARG A 37 1.72 -14.91 7.57
CA ARG A 37 3.17 -14.67 7.54
C ARG A 37 3.45 -13.21 7.16
N GLU A 38 2.71 -12.68 6.20
CA GLU A 38 2.83 -11.28 5.76
C GLU A 38 2.39 -10.31 6.86
N GLN A 39 1.21 -10.52 7.46
CA GLN A 39 0.74 -9.72 8.59
C GLN A 39 1.73 -9.72 9.76
N ASN A 40 2.33 -10.88 10.07
CA ASN A 40 3.39 -10.97 11.07
C ASN A 40 4.65 -10.20 10.69
N ARG A 41 5.05 -10.17 9.41
CA ARG A 41 6.18 -9.33 8.94
C ARG A 41 5.88 -7.84 9.14
N ARG A 42 4.67 -7.38 8.77
CA ARG A 42 4.24 -5.98 8.97
C ARG A 42 4.26 -5.60 10.45
N ARG A 43 3.72 -6.45 11.34
CA ARG A 43 3.80 -6.25 12.80
C ARG A 43 5.23 -6.22 13.33
N MET A 44 6.11 -7.09 12.84
CA MET A 44 7.52 -7.09 13.22
C MET A 44 8.25 -5.82 12.77
N ARG A 45 7.93 -5.30 11.58
CA ARG A 45 8.43 -4.00 11.08
C ARG A 45 8.08 -2.86 12.04
N VAL A 46 6.83 -2.80 12.51
CA VAL A 46 6.40 -1.82 13.53
C VAL A 46 7.22 -1.92 14.80
N VAL A 47 7.46 -3.14 15.31
CA VAL A 47 8.27 -3.34 16.53
C VAL A 47 9.72 -2.90 16.32
N GLN A 48 10.31 -3.18 15.15
CA GLN A 48 11.66 -2.75 14.81
C GLN A 48 11.76 -1.22 14.73
N LEU A 49 10.81 -0.57 14.03
CA LEU A 49 10.76 0.89 13.92
C LEU A 49 10.53 1.55 15.27
N GLN A 50 9.63 1.02 16.11
CA GLN A 50 9.43 1.54 17.47
C GLN A 50 10.73 1.49 18.28
N ARG A 51 11.47 0.39 18.23
CA ARG A 51 12.77 0.28 18.92
C ARG A 51 13.79 1.29 18.39
N SER A 52 13.78 1.57 17.09
CA SER A 52 14.65 2.59 16.48
C SER A 52 14.26 4.00 16.93
N VAL A 53 12.96 4.31 16.97
CA VAL A 53 12.42 5.58 17.48
C VAL A 53 12.79 5.76 18.96
N ASP A 54 12.56 4.75 19.79
CA ASP A 54 12.87 4.79 21.22
C ASP A 54 14.37 4.97 21.47
N ARG A 55 15.21 4.27 20.69
CA ARG A 55 16.67 4.42 20.76
C ARG A 55 17.09 5.83 20.37
N LYS A 56 16.58 6.35 19.25
CA LYS A 56 16.92 7.70 18.79
C LYS A 56 16.46 8.76 19.78
N LEU A 57 15.29 8.58 20.40
CA LEU A 57 14.82 9.46 21.47
C LEU A 57 15.75 9.45 22.68
N GLN A 58 16.21 8.27 23.11
CA GLN A 58 17.20 8.15 24.19
C GLN A 58 18.53 8.82 23.82
N GLU A 59 19.00 8.66 22.58
CA GLU A 59 20.21 9.33 22.07
C GLU A 59 20.05 10.87 22.07
N LEU A 60 18.88 11.38 21.71
CA LEU A 60 18.60 12.82 21.75
C LEU A 60 18.52 13.37 23.19
N ARG A 61 17.97 12.60 24.14
CA ARG A 61 17.94 13.01 25.55
C ARG A 61 19.30 12.91 26.25
N ALA A 62 20.14 11.99 25.79
CA ALA A 62 21.49 11.77 26.28
C ALA A 62 22.54 12.26 25.27
N TYR A 63 22.29 13.40 24.63
CA TYR A 63 23.15 13.89 23.55
C TYR A 63 24.49 14.39 24.11
N PRO A 64 25.64 13.95 23.57
CA PRO A 64 26.94 14.32 24.12
C PRO A 64 27.26 15.80 23.86
N LYS A 65 27.69 16.54 24.89
CA LYS A 65 28.14 17.94 24.72
C LYS A 65 29.32 18.06 23.77
N ASN A 66 30.26 17.11 23.87
CA ASN A 66 31.43 17.02 23.02
C ASN A 66 31.38 15.65 22.31
N PRO A 67 30.83 15.58 21.08
CA PRO A 67 30.78 14.32 20.36
C PRO A 67 32.22 13.80 20.16
N PRO A 68 32.50 12.54 20.51
CA PRO A 68 33.82 11.97 20.26
C PRO A 68 34.09 11.97 18.75
N PRO A 69 35.34 12.19 18.31
CA PRO A 69 35.68 12.12 16.90
C PRO A 69 35.29 10.74 16.33
N PRO A 70 34.89 10.68 15.06
CA PRO A 70 34.49 9.43 14.43
C PRO A 70 35.62 8.41 14.59
N LYS A 71 35.28 7.21 15.08
CA LYS A 71 36.26 6.14 15.24
C LYS A 71 36.85 5.82 13.86
N PRO A 72 38.18 5.76 13.72
CA PRO A 72 38.78 5.35 12.45
C PRO A 72 38.27 3.94 12.09
N PRO A 73 38.08 3.65 10.79
CA PRO A 73 37.62 2.35 10.35
C PRO A 73 38.55 1.27 10.90
N ALA A 74 37.96 0.18 11.43
CA ALA A 74 38.74 -0.91 11.98
C ALA A 74 39.71 -1.44 10.91
N ARG A 75 41.01 -1.47 11.23
CA ARG A 75 42.02 -2.03 10.33
C ARG A 75 41.65 -3.48 10.01
N LYS A 76 41.61 -3.81 8.71
CA LYS A 76 41.50 -5.19 8.25
C LYS A 76 42.86 -5.88 8.49
N GLY A 77 42.89 -6.85 9.40
CA GLY A 77 44.09 -7.65 9.69
C GLY A 77 44.34 -7.83 11.20
N PRO A 78 45.40 -8.59 11.56
CA PRO A 78 45.80 -8.76 12.95
C PRO A 78 46.15 -7.41 13.58
N LYS A 79 45.79 -7.24 14.86
CA LYS A 79 46.20 -6.05 15.63
C LYS A 79 47.73 -5.99 15.67
N PRO A 80 48.35 -4.81 15.54
CA PRO A 80 49.78 -4.67 15.69
C PRO A 80 50.20 -5.10 17.11
N PRO A 81 51.43 -5.62 17.31
CA PRO A 81 51.92 -6.05 18.62
C PRO A 81 51.80 -5.00 19.74
N SER A 82 51.85 -3.71 19.37
CA SER A 82 51.64 -2.57 20.28
C SER A 82 50.23 -2.49 20.87
N GLU A 83 49.24 -3.08 20.21
CA GLU A 83 47.83 -3.12 20.65
C GLU A 83 47.46 -4.48 21.26
N TRP A 84 48.43 -5.38 21.43
CA TRP A 84 48.19 -6.68 22.06
C TRP A 84 47.98 -6.49 23.55
N LYS A 85 46.76 -6.77 24.00
CA LYS A 85 46.45 -6.84 25.43
C LYS A 85 46.95 -8.18 25.98
N LEU A 86 48.02 -8.15 26.77
CA LEU A 86 48.53 -9.32 27.48
C LEU A 86 47.44 -9.86 28.43
N LYS A 87 47.27 -11.18 28.50
CA LYS A 87 46.25 -11.85 29.32
C LYS A 87 46.90 -12.80 30.35
N GLY A 88 46.23 -13.01 31.48
CA GLY A 88 46.67 -13.96 32.50
C GLY A 88 48.03 -13.61 33.11
N ALA A 89 48.87 -14.64 33.34
CA ALA A 89 50.18 -14.52 33.97
C ALA A 89 51.22 -13.70 33.16
N ALA A 90 50.94 -13.44 31.88
CA ALA A 90 51.79 -12.59 31.04
C ALA A 90 51.58 -11.08 31.31
N ARG A 91 50.63 -10.70 32.18
CA ARG A 91 50.40 -9.30 32.54
C ARG A 91 51.45 -8.78 33.52
N PRO A 92 51.93 -7.53 33.38
CA PRO A 92 52.77 -6.91 34.40
C PRO A 92 52.07 -6.88 35.77
N ALA A 93 52.80 -7.18 36.85
CA ALA A 93 52.26 -7.24 38.20
C ALA A 93 51.58 -5.92 38.63
N ALA A 94 52.12 -4.77 38.20
CA ALA A 94 51.52 -3.45 38.45
C ALA A 94 50.13 -3.30 37.80
N LEU A 95 49.90 -3.90 36.64
CA LEU A 95 48.61 -3.86 35.96
C LEU A 95 47.59 -4.78 36.66
N LEU A 96 48.03 -5.96 37.13
CA LEU A 96 47.19 -6.85 37.94
C LEU A 96 46.79 -6.20 39.28
N ALA A 97 47.70 -5.46 39.92
CA ALA A 97 47.40 -4.72 41.14
C ALA A 97 46.34 -3.64 40.92
N LYS A 98 46.42 -2.88 39.82
CA LYS A 98 45.41 -1.87 39.47
C LYS A 98 44.04 -2.46 39.13
N ILE A 99 44.00 -3.62 38.46
CA ILE A 99 42.75 -4.35 38.20
C ILE A 99 42.15 -4.86 39.51
N ALA A 100 42.97 -5.45 40.41
CA ALA A 100 42.51 -5.93 41.71
C ALA A 100 42.04 -4.80 42.64
N ALA A 101 42.63 -3.61 42.51
CA ALA A 101 42.19 -2.39 43.19
C ALA A 101 40.90 -1.78 42.60
N GLY A 102 40.39 -2.31 41.48
CA GLY A 102 39.18 -1.81 40.83
C GLY A 102 39.38 -0.49 40.07
N GLU A 103 40.63 -0.10 39.78
CA GLU A 103 40.93 1.13 39.02
C GLU A 103 40.81 0.94 37.50
N LEU A 104 40.99 -0.31 37.04
CA LEU A 104 40.93 -0.70 35.63
C LEU A 104 39.94 -1.85 35.44
N ASP A 105 39.36 -1.96 34.24
CA ASP A 105 38.51 -3.09 33.84
C ASP A 105 39.30 -4.41 33.80
N GLU A 106 38.62 -5.55 33.64
CA GLU A 106 39.26 -6.88 33.56
C GLU A 106 40.28 -7.00 32.40
N CYS A 107 40.22 -6.08 31.44
CA CYS A 107 41.13 -5.97 30.30
C CYS A 107 42.27 -4.95 30.51
N GLY A 108 42.35 -4.28 31.66
CA GLY A 108 43.36 -3.28 32.00
C GLY A 108 43.12 -1.88 31.39
N ASN A 109 41.89 -1.55 31.01
CA ASN A 109 41.53 -0.22 30.51
C ASN A 109 40.91 0.62 31.62
N GLU A 110 41.13 1.93 31.56
CA GLU A 110 40.43 2.89 32.41
C GLU A 110 38.93 2.85 32.10
N PHE A 111 38.10 2.95 33.15
CA PHE A 111 36.67 3.10 32.96
C PHE A 111 36.39 4.35 32.12
N PRO A 112 35.54 4.26 31.10
CA PRO A 112 35.20 5.42 30.29
C PRO A 112 34.58 6.49 31.22
N LYS A 113 35.15 7.70 31.20
CA LYS A 113 34.59 8.84 31.94
C LYS A 113 33.13 9.04 31.49
N PRO A 114 32.19 9.32 32.41
CA PRO A 114 30.82 9.66 32.04
C PRO A 114 30.86 10.81 31.03
N VAL A 115 30.35 10.58 29.84
CA VAL A 115 30.25 11.63 28.83
C VAL A 115 29.23 12.63 29.35
N GLU A 116 29.61 13.90 29.46
CA GLU A 116 28.64 14.94 29.80
C GLU A 116 27.60 15.04 28.69
N THR A 117 26.35 14.82 29.05
CA THR A 117 25.21 14.86 28.13
C THR A 117 24.28 16.01 28.44
N PHE A 118 23.46 16.39 27.46
CA PHE A 118 22.33 17.30 27.64
C PHE A 118 21.15 16.80 26.81
N ASP A 119 19.95 17.25 27.18
CA ASP A 119 18.73 16.90 26.45
C ASP A 119 18.59 17.80 25.22
N LEU A 120 19.01 17.27 24.07
CA LEU A 120 18.84 17.94 22.78
C LEU A 120 17.38 17.97 22.35
N TYR A 121 16.60 16.92 22.67
CA TYR A 121 15.19 16.85 22.31
C TYR A 121 14.40 18.00 22.93
N GLU A 122 14.51 18.19 24.25
CA GLU A 122 13.81 19.28 24.94
C GLU A 122 14.26 20.66 24.47
N LYS A 123 15.55 20.82 24.18
CA LYS A 123 16.09 22.08 23.68
C LYS A 123 15.49 22.44 22.33
N MET A 124 15.55 21.51 21.37
CA MET A 124 15.03 21.73 20.01
C MET A 124 13.51 21.87 19.99
N LEU A 125 12.80 21.17 20.88
CA LEU A 125 11.35 21.31 21.05
C LEU A 125 10.98 22.71 21.56
N LYS A 126 11.70 23.25 22.57
CA LYS A 126 11.49 24.61 23.08
C LYS A 126 11.80 25.68 22.05
N GLU A 127 12.83 25.44 21.23
CA GLU A 127 13.20 26.34 20.12
C GLU A 127 12.25 26.21 18.91
N GLY A 128 11.43 25.16 18.85
CA GLY A 128 10.52 24.89 17.72
C GLY A 128 11.24 24.49 16.43
N LYS A 129 12.46 23.95 16.53
CA LYS A 129 13.40 23.73 15.41
C LYS A 129 13.73 22.26 15.18
N MET A 130 12.83 21.36 15.56
CA MET A 130 13.05 19.91 15.45
C MET A 130 13.33 19.46 14.00
N ALA A 131 12.79 20.15 12.99
CA ALA A 131 13.04 19.87 11.59
C ALA A 131 14.38 20.43 11.04
N GLU A 132 15.10 21.28 11.78
CA GLU A 132 16.37 21.88 11.31
C GLU A 132 17.59 21.00 11.61
N HIS A 133 17.66 20.41 12.81
CA HIS A 133 18.84 19.67 13.26
C HIS A 133 18.89 18.23 12.72
N LYS A 134 20.05 17.77 12.27
CA LYS A 134 20.23 16.47 11.60
C LYS A 134 19.70 15.28 12.42
N ASP A 135 20.02 15.20 13.71
CA ASP A 135 19.59 14.09 14.55
C ASP A 135 18.09 14.09 14.88
N THR A 136 17.48 15.27 15.00
CA THR A 136 16.03 15.39 15.24
C THR A 136 15.24 15.16 13.95
N ARG A 137 15.80 15.53 12.79
CA ARG A 137 15.29 15.14 11.47
C ARG A 137 15.24 13.62 11.29
N GLU A 138 16.30 12.91 11.67
CA GLU A 138 16.32 11.44 11.63
C GLU A 138 15.24 10.84 12.55
N TYR A 139 15.03 11.43 13.73
CA TYR A 139 13.94 11.03 14.62
C TYR A 139 12.56 11.22 14.00
N ILE A 140 12.28 12.38 13.39
CA ILE A 140 11.00 12.63 12.71
C ILE A 140 10.81 11.68 11.52
N SER A 141 11.87 11.43 10.73
CA SER A 141 11.82 10.47 9.63
C SER A 141 11.46 9.06 10.11
N LEU A 142 12.09 8.58 11.19
CA LEU A 142 11.76 7.29 11.81
C LEU A 142 10.33 7.27 12.35
N LEU A 143 9.85 8.38 12.92
CA LEU A 143 8.49 8.51 13.42
C LEU A 143 7.45 8.45 12.28
N LYS A 144 7.70 9.12 11.15
CA LYS A 144 6.87 9.02 9.93
C LYS A 144 6.84 7.58 9.39
N GLN A 145 7.99 6.92 9.31
CA GLN A 145 8.05 5.51 8.88
C GLN A 145 7.30 4.59 9.83
N LEU A 146 7.38 4.84 11.14
CA LEU A 146 6.60 4.11 12.14
C LEU A 146 5.10 4.35 11.96
N ALA A 147 4.69 5.57 11.64
CA ALA A 147 3.30 5.92 11.36
C ALA A 147 2.75 5.10 10.18
N ALA A 148 3.44 5.14 9.03
CA ALA A 148 3.10 4.38 7.84
C ALA A 148 3.04 2.86 8.11
N ALA A 149 4.06 2.32 8.77
CA ALA A 149 4.10 0.90 9.12
C ALA A 149 2.97 0.47 10.08
N CYS A 150 2.49 1.38 10.94
CA CYS A 150 1.33 1.10 11.80
C CYS A 150 0.06 0.99 10.97
N CYS A 151 -0.17 1.88 10.00
CA CYS A 151 -1.30 1.80 9.08
C CYS A 151 -1.26 0.49 8.27
N GLU A 152 -0.12 0.19 7.61
CA GLU A 152 0.09 -1.06 6.85
C GLU A 152 -0.18 -2.35 7.66
N ALA A 153 0.08 -2.30 8.97
CA ALA A 153 -0.09 -3.43 9.89
C ALA A 153 -1.50 -3.55 10.47
N GLY A 154 -2.46 -2.71 10.05
CA GLY A 154 -3.82 -2.66 10.57
C GLY A 154 -3.89 -2.09 11.99
N MET A 155 -3.01 -1.13 12.33
CA MET A 155 -3.03 -0.36 13.58
C MET A 155 -3.16 1.15 13.29
N PRO A 156 -4.24 1.56 12.61
CA PRO A 156 -4.43 2.90 12.06
C PRO A 156 -4.45 4.00 13.13
N ASP A 157 -5.16 3.81 14.26
CA ASP A 157 -5.18 4.75 15.39
C ASP A 157 -3.79 5.13 15.90
N ARG A 158 -2.86 4.15 15.88
CA ARG A 158 -1.47 4.38 16.29
C ARG A 158 -0.70 5.10 15.19
N GLY A 159 -0.97 4.78 13.92
CA GLY A 159 -0.42 5.49 12.77
C GLY A 159 -0.79 6.96 12.79
N ILE A 160 -2.09 7.25 12.88
CA ILE A 160 -2.66 8.61 12.95
C ILE A 160 -2.02 9.43 14.07
N LYS A 161 -1.94 8.89 15.30
CA LYS A 161 -1.27 9.57 16.42
C LYS A 161 0.20 9.89 16.17
N ASN A 162 0.91 9.01 15.46
CA ASN A 162 2.32 9.26 15.11
C ASN A 162 2.43 10.33 14.02
N TYR A 163 1.52 10.36 13.04
CA TYR A 163 1.48 11.44 12.05
C TYR A 163 1.14 12.79 12.68
N GLU A 164 0.14 12.85 13.56
CA GLU A 164 -0.20 14.05 14.34
C GLU A 164 1.01 14.53 15.16
N LEU A 165 1.75 13.59 15.77
CA LEU A 165 3.00 13.92 16.47
C LEU A 165 4.05 14.47 15.51
N CYS A 166 4.25 13.88 14.33
CA CYS A 166 5.14 14.42 13.30
C CYS A 166 4.77 15.87 12.94
N MET A 167 3.50 16.15 12.67
CA MET A 167 3.03 17.51 12.35
C MET A 167 3.23 18.49 13.50
N SER A 168 3.05 18.05 14.76
CA SER A 168 3.30 18.89 15.92
C SER A 168 4.78 19.27 16.09
N LEU A 169 5.69 18.39 15.63
CA LEU A 169 7.14 18.58 15.71
C LEU A 169 7.69 19.33 14.49
N ASP A 170 7.08 19.15 13.33
CA ASP A 170 7.42 19.79 12.06
C ASP A 170 6.26 20.61 11.50
N LYS A 171 6.17 21.86 11.95
CA LYS A 171 5.13 22.80 11.51
C LYS A 171 5.24 23.19 10.03
N THR A 172 6.41 23.04 9.44
CA THR A 172 6.66 23.34 8.02
C THR A 172 6.32 22.17 7.10
N ASP A 173 6.00 21.01 7.66
CA ASP A 173 5.78 19.75 6.95
C ASP A 173 6.88 19.39 5.94
N SER A 174 8.13 19.63 6.32
CA SER A 174 9.31 19.26 5.55
C SER A 174 9.43 17.75 5.28
N PHE A 175 8.70 16.94 6.05
CA PHE A 175 8.62 15.50 5.88
C PHE A 175 7.32 15.03 5.19
N TYR A 176 6.44 15.92 4.71
CA TYR A 176 5.18 15.53 4.05
C TYR A 176 4.36 14.53 4.88
N SER A 177 4.18 14.83 6.16
CA SER A 177 3.40 14.03 7.11
C SER A 177 1.90 14.28 6.95
N ARG A 178 1.49 15.45 6.42
CA ARG A 178 0.08 15.77 6.15
C ARG A 178 -0.54 14.81 5.15
N GLU A 179 0.18 14.50 4.08
CA GLU A 179 -0.25 13.56 3.03
C GLU A 179 -0.53 12.17 3.60
N GLY A 180 0.41 11.64 4.39
CA GLY A 180 0.23 10.35 5.06
C GLY A 180 -0.90 10.34 6.09
N LEU A 181 -1.10 11.45 6.82
CA LEU A 181 -2.23 11.60 7.74
C LEU A 181 -3.57 11.61 6.99
N ALA A 182 -3.67 12.37 5.91
CA ALA A 182 -4.88 12.44 5.10
C ALA A 182 -5.25 11.05 4.54
N CYS A 183 -4.30 10.34 3.94
CA CYS A 183 -4.48 8.96 3.48
C CYS A 183 -5.00 8.05 4.61
N ALA A 184 -4.36 8.07 5.78
CA ALA A 184 -4.77 7.24 6.92
C ALA A 184 -6.16 7.60 7.47
N LEU A 185 -6.55 8.88 7.46
CA LEU A 185 -7.89 9.30 7.88
C LEU A 185 -8.96 8.85 6.89
N VAL A 186 -8.67 8.91 5.59
CA VAL A 186 -9.60 8.48 4.55
C VAL A 186 -9.81 6.97 4.58
N ASP A 187 -8.74 6.19 4.71
CA ASP A 187 -8.78 4.72 4.81
C ASP A 187 -9.65 4.26 6.01
N GLU A 188 -9.60 4.99 7.12
CA GLU A 188 -10.43 4.72 8.31
C GLU A 188 -11.86 5.30 8.24
N GLY A 189 -12.26 5.88 7.12
CA GLY A 189 -13.58 6.50 6.95
C GLY A 189 -13.79 7.77 7.78
N ARG A 190 -12.72 8.41 8.27
CA ARG A 190 -12.76 9.68 9.03
C ARG A 190 -12.78 10.89 8.10
N GLY A 191 -13.67 10.87 7.10
CA GLY A 191 -13.72 11.85 6.01
C GLY A 191 -13.87 13.31 6.46
N ALA A 192 -14.62 13.57 7.54
CA ALA A 192 -14.78 14.92 8.08
C ALA A 192 -13.46 15.52 8.61
N GLU A 193 -12.64 14.69 9.27
CA GLU A 193 -11.33 15.11 9.79
C GLU A 193 -10.32 15.29 8.66
N ALA A 194 -10.33 14.39 7.67
CA ALA A 194 -9.52 14.53 6.47
C ALA A 194 -9.88 15.81 5.70
N ARG A 195 -11.17 16.13 5.55
CA ARG A 195 -11.64 17.37 4.89
C ARG A 195 -11.19 18.62 5.65
N ALA A 196 -11.24 18.60 6.98
CA ALA A 196 -10.74 19.71 7.81
C ALA A 196 -9.23 19.92 7.63
N LEU A 197 -8.44 18.83 7.62
CA LEU A 197 -7.00 18.87 7.38
C LEU A 197 -6.66 19.42 5.99
N ILE A 198 -7.37 18.98 4.95
CA ILE A 198 -7.17 19.44 3.57
C ILE A 198 -7.53 20.92 3.42
N GLU A 199 -8.62 21.38 4.05
CA GLU A 199 -9.04 22.79 4.00
C GLU A 199 -8.05 23.70 4.75
N GLU A 200 -7.50 23.26 5.89
CA GLU A 200 -6.45 23.99 6.62
C GLU A 200 -5.19 24.19 5.77
N HIS A 201 -4.92 23.28 4.83
CA HIS A 201 -3.73 23.26 3.99
C HIS A 201 -4.04 23.39 2.48
N LYS A 202 -5.16 24.02 2.13
CA LYS A 202 -5.64 24.13 0.74
C LYS A 202 -4.70 24.86 -0.22
N ASP A 203 -3.81 25.70 0.32
CA ASP A 203 -2.82 26.46 -0.42
C ASP A 203 -1.60 25.59 -0.81
N GLU A 204 -1.55 24.34 -0.37
CA GLU A 204 -0.49 23.40 -0.71
C GLU A 204 -0.78 22.69 -2.03
N ASP A 205 0.17 22.80 -2.98
CA ASP A 205 0.16 22.07 -4.25
C ASP A 205 0.59 20.60 -4.03
N SER A 206 -0.24 19.84 -3.30
CA SER A 206 -0.06 18.41 -3.08
C SER A 206 -1.10 17.62 -3.86
N ALA A 207 -0.63 16.81 -4.82
CA ALA A 207 -1.49 15.90 -5.58
C ALA A 207 -2.15 14.88 -4.64
N VAL A 208 -1.41 14.32 -3.67
CA VAL A 208 -1.92 13.33 -2.72
C VAL A 208 -3.12 13.87 -1.93
N LEU A 209 -3.02 15.09 -1.38
CA LEU A 209 -4.15 15.71 -0.68
C LEU A 209 -5.34 15.96 -1.62
N ALA A 210 -5.07 16.36 -2.86
CA ALA A 210 -6.12 16.58 -3.85
C ALA A 210 -6.84 15.27 -4.23
N TYR A 211 -6.13 14.16 -4.43
CA TYR A 211 -6.75 12.86 -4.69
C TYR A 211 -7.48 12.30 -3.45
N CYS A 212 -6.97 12.55 -2.24
CA CYS A 212 -7.73 12.27 -1.01
C CYS A 212 -9.05 13.06 -0.97
N GLN A 213 -9.05 14.31 -1.44
CA GLN A 213 -10.28 15.09 -1.56
C GLN A 213 -11.24 14.46 -2.58
N VAL A 214 -10.75 14.02 -3.75
CA VAL A 214 -11.59 13.38 -4.79
C VAL A 214 -12.37 12.20 -4.21
N ILE A 215 -11.69 11.27 -3.54
CA ILE A 215 -12.35 10.08 -3.01
C ILE A 215 -13.29 10.41 -1.84
N ILE A 216 -12.98 11.40 -1.00
CA ILE A 216 -13.90 11.89 0.05
C ILE A 216 -15.19 12.43 -0.59
N GLU A 217 -15.07 13.29 -1.61
CA GLU A 217 -16.24 13.88 -2.27
C GLU A 217 -17.00 12.82 -3.09
N TYR A 218 -16.32 11.85 -3.69
CA TYR A 218 -16.94 10.72 -4.37
C TYR A 218 -17.79 9.89 -3.41
N VAL A 219 -17.22 9.50 -2.26
CA VAL A 219 -17.96 8.76 -1.22
C VAL A 219 -19.14 9.59 -0.69
N SER A 220 -18.95 10.89 -0.48
CA SER A 220 -20.00 11.82 -0.05
C SER A 220 -21.17 11.84 -1.03
N TRP A 221 -20.90 11.87 -2.35
CA TRP A 221 -21.89 11.92 -3.41
C TRP A 221 -22.53 10.56 -3.72
N GLU A 222 -21.73 9.57 -4.11
CA GLU A 222 -22.22 8.30 -4.69
C GLU A 222 -22.59 7.27 -3.61
N VAL A 223 -21.92 7.28 -2.45
CA VAL A 223 -22.09 6.24 -1.43
C VAL A 223 -22.97 6.70 -0.27
N LEU A 224 -22.76 7.92 0.21
CA LEU A 224 -23.45 8.46 1.39
C LEU A 224 -24.60 9.41 1.05
N GLU A 225 -24.66 9.93 -0.19
CA GLU A 225 -25.65 10.90 -0.66
C GLU A 225 -25.80 12.11 0.31
N GLU A 226 -24.68 12.66 0.79
CA GLU A 226 -24.67 13.76 1.75
C GLU A 226 -25.30 15.04 1.16
N GLU A 227 -25.95 15.86 2.00
CA GLU A 227 -26.56 17.10 1.56
C GLU A 227 -25.50 18.08 1.01
N GLY A 228 -25.68 18.50 -0.24
CA GLY A 228 -24.74 19.41 -0.93
C GLY A 228 -23.59 18.71 -1.67
N SER A 229 -23.53 17.37 -1.63
CA SER A 229 -22.67 16.58 -2.51
C SER A 229 -23.26 16.47 -3.92
N SER A 230 -22.42 16.46 -4.95
CA SER A 230 -22.84 16.27 -6.35
C SER A 230 -21.66 15.82 -7.21
N GLU A 231 -21.95 15.20 -8.37
CA GLU A 231 -20.92 14.78 -9.34
C GLU A 231 -20.02 15.96 -9.75
N GLU A 232 -20.60 17.16 -9.92
CA GLU A 232 -19.83 18.35 -10.31
C GLU A 232 -18.81 18.77 -9.24
N VAL A 233 -19.09 18.53 -7.96
CA VAL A 233 -18.14 18.78 -6.86
C VAL A 233 -16.96 17.82 -6.97
N VAL A 234 -17.24 16.53 -7.23
CA VAL A 234 -16.20 15.50 -7.40
C VAL A 234 -15.36 15.78 -8.65
N GLN A 235 -16.00 16.10 -9.78
CA GLN A 235 -15.33 16.47 -11.03
C GLN A 235 -14.43 17.69 -10.82
N LYS A 236 -14.90 18.72 -10.11
CA LYS A 236 -14.07 19.89 -9.81
C LYS A 236 -12.85 19.53 -8.96
N ALA A 237 -13.02 18.68 -7.95
CA ALA A 237 -11.91 18.18 -7.15
C ALA A 237 -10.93 17.36 -8.02
N PHE A 238 -11.46 16.51 -8.90
CA PHE A 238 -10.67 15.67 -9.81
C PHE A 238 -9.86 16.49 -10.80
N ARG A 239 -10.44 17.51 -11.44
CA ARG A 239 -9.71 18.40 -12.35
C ARG A 239 -8.58 19.14 -11.64
N LYS A 240 -8.76 19.52 -10.36
CA LYS A 240 -7.69 20.09 -9.53
C LYS A 240 -6.58 19.06 -9.28
N ALA A 241 -6.93 17.84 -8.89
CA ALA A 241 -5.98 16.77 -8.62
C ALA A 241 -5.20 16.36 -9.89
N PHE A 242 -5.89 16.22 -11.01
CA PHE A 242 -5.33 15.89 -12.32
C PHE A 242 -4.34 16.95 -12.82
N ALA A 243 -4.62 18.24 -12.58
CA ALA A 243 -3.69 19.31 -12.93
C ALA A 243 -2.38 19.28 -12.13
N LEU A 244 -2.38 18.70 -10.92
CA LEU A 244 -1.19 18.57 -10.08
C LEU A 244 -0.38 17.32 -10.44
N ASN A 245 -1.05 16.18 -10.64
CA ASN A 245 -0.42 14.96 -11.12
C ASN A 245 -1.44 14.12 -11.93
N PRO A 246 -1.38 14.14 -13.27
CA PRO A 246 -2.30 13.38 -14.10
C PRO A 246 -1.99 11.88 -14.11
N PHE A 247 -0.73 11.49 -13.83
CA PHE A 247 -0.31 10.09 -13.82
C PHE A 247 -0.98 9.30 -12.70
N MET A 248 -1.29 9.92 -11.56
CA MET A 248 -2.04 9.28 -10.47
C MET A 248 -3.41 8.75 -10.93
N ALA A 249 -4.15 9.53 -11.73
CA ALA A 249 -5.43 9.10 -12.27
C ALA A 249 -5.27 7.89 -13.18
N VAL A 250 -4.29 7.95 -14.09
CA VAL A 250 -4.02 6.88 -15.06
C VAL A 250 -3.64 5.57 -14.36
N VAL A 251 -2.71 5.63 -13.39
CA VAL A 251 -2.28 4.46 -12.63
C VAL A 251 -3.42 3.91 -11.76
N THR A 252 -4.32 4.77 -11.26
CA THR A 252 -5.49 4.34 -10.48
C THR A 252 -6.52 3.62 -11.37
N ALA A 253 -6.86 4.20 -12.52
CA ALA A 253 -7.80 3.60 -13.47
C ALA A 253 -7.28 2.26 -14.01
N TYR A 254 -6.00 2.20 -14.40
CA TYR A 254 -5.41 1.04 -15.06
C TYR A 254 -4.58 0.16 -14.11
N HIS A 255 -4.88 0.20 -12.81
CA HIS A 255 -4.05 -0.41 -11.76
C HIS A 255 -3.72 -1.90 -12.00
N GLU A 256 -4.62 -2.66 -12.64
CA GLU A 256 -4.40 -4.09 -12.93
C GLU A 256 -3.20 -4.35 -13.84
N THR A 257 -2.98 -3.53 -14.87
CA THR A 257 -1.81 -3.68 -15.76
C THR A 257 -0.58 -3.08 -15.12
N PHE A 258 -0.73 -1.95 -14.41
CA PHE A 258 0.38 -1.34 -13.67
C PHE A 258 0.95 -2.30 -12.62
N PHE A 259 0.14 -3.03 -11.85
CA PHE A 259 0.67 -3.99 -10.86
C PHE A 259 1.39 -5.20 -11.45
N GLN A 260 1.26 -5.47 -12.75
CA GLN A 260 2.04 -6.51 -13.41
C GLN A 260 3.46 -6.06 -13.76
N VAL A 261 3.68 -4.75 -13.89
CA VAL A 261 4.95 -4.16 -14.38
C VAL A 261 5.68 -3.36 -13.29
N MET A 262 4.94 -2.75 -12.36
CA MET A 262 5.52 -1.93 -11.30
C MET A 262 6.38 -2.77 -10.34
N GLU A 263 7.69 -2.57 -10.42
CA GLU A 263 8.67 -3.15 -9.52
C GLU A 263 9.42 -2.05 -8.74
N TYR A 264 10.06 -2.42 -7.62
CA TYR A 264 10.92 -1.53 -6.81
C TYR A 264 10.25 -0.27 -6.24
N VAL A 265 8.92 -0.20 -6.20
CA VAL A 265 8.20 0.96 -5.63
C VAL A 265 8.60 1.24 -4.17
N GLU A 266 8.91 0.20 -3.40
CA GLU A 266 9.42 0.31 -2.02
C GLU A 266 10.78 1.02 -1.91
N GLU A 267 11.56 1.08 -3.00
CA GLU A 267 12.88 1.72 -3.04
C GLU A 267 12.80 3.23 -3.36
N ILE A 268 11.66 3.69 -3.89
CA ILE A 268 11.41 5.10 -4.20
C ILE A 268 11.33 5.88 -2.88
N LYS A 269 12.29 6.78 -2.68
CA LYS A 269 12.35 7.67 -1.51
C LYS A 269 12.18 9.10 -1.97
N ASP A 270 11.24 9.80 -1.35
CA ASP A 270 10.97 11.22 -1.59
C ASP A 270 10.77 11.54 -3.10
N PRO A 271 9.73 10.96 -3.74
CA PRO A 271 9.46 11.18 -5.16
C PRO A 271 9.26 12.67 -5.49
N LYS A 272 9.61 13.06 -6.72
CA LYS A 272 9.39 14.42 -7.21
C LYS A 272 7.88 14.68 -7.34
N ARG A 273 7.39 15.83 -6.87
CA ARG A 273 5.97 16.21 -7.02
C ARG A 273 5.58 16.26 -8.50
N GLY A 274 4.41 15.71 -8.81
CA GLY A 274 3.88 15.61 -10.17
C GLY A 274 4.51 14.51 -11.03
N SER A 275 5.41 13.69 -10.48
CA SER A 275 6.14 12.67 -11.23
C SER A 275 5.39 11.34 -11.30
N ILE A 276 5.84 10.46 -12.20
CA ILE A 276 5.32 9.08 -12.31
C ILE A 276 5.64 8.28 -11.04
N GLU A 277 6.81 8.48 -10.43
CA GLU A 277 7.17 7.82 -9.17
C GLU A 277 6.25 8.22 -8.02
N GLU A 278 5.82 9.48 -7.96
CA GLU A 278 4.83 9.92 -6.98
C GLU A 278 3.49 9.17 -7.17
N ALA A 279 3.08 8.97 -8.42
CA ALA A 279 1.90 8.18 -8.75
C ALA A 279 2.03 6.71 -8.35
N PHE A 280 3.18 6.08 -8.63
CA PHE A 280 3.45 4.69 -8.24
C PHE A 280 3.43 4.52 -6.72
N VAL A 281 4.09 5.41 -5.99
CA VAL A 281 4.11 5.38 -4.52
C VAL A 281 2.70 5.57 -3.97
N TYR A 282 1.93 6.54 -4.48
CA TYR A 282 0.57 6.78 -4.02
C TYR A 282 -0.34 5.57 -4.27
N VAL A 283 -0.40 5.07 -5.51
CA VAL A 283 -1.32 3.99 -5.88
C VAL A 283 -0.92 2.68 -5.20
N SER A 284 0.37 2.34 -5.11
CA SER A 284 0.80 1.11 -4.42
C SER A 284 0.37 1.07 -2.94
N GLN A 285 0.23 2.23 -2.29
CA GLN A 285 -0.17 2.34 -0.89
C GLN A 285 -1.68 2.50 -0.70
N ASN A 286 -2.38 3.12 -1.65
CA ASN A 286 -3.77 3.57 -1.48
C ASN A 286 -4.75 2.96 -2.49
N ILE A 287 -4.34 2.06 -3.39
CA ILE A 287 -5.26 1.47 -4.38
C ILE A 287 -6.44 0.75 -3.72
N GLY A 288 -6.22 0.14 -2.54
CA GLY A 288 -7.25 -0.61 -1.83
C GLY A 288 -8.48 0.25 -1.59
N LEU A 289 -8.28 1.52 -1.22
CA LEU A 289 -9.36 2.48 -1.03
C LEU A 289 -10.19 2.70 -2.32
N TRP A 290 -9.54 2.80 -3.47
CA TRP A 290 -10.21 3.03 -4.75
C TRP A 290 -10.91 1.78 -5.28
N VAL A 291 -10.38 0.59 -5.00
CA VAL A 291 -10.96 -0.70 -5.40
C VAL A 291 -12.11 -1.11 -4.49
N ASP A 292 -11.96 -0.87 -3.17
CA ASP A 292 -12.97 -1.21 -2.17
C ASP A 292 -14.16 -0.24 -2.19
N THR A 293 -13.95 0.99 -2.69
CA THR A 293 -15.04 1.95 -2.90
C THR A 293 -15.77 1.66 -4.21
N VAL A 294 -17.04 1.30 -4.10
CA VAL A 294 -17.88 0.88 -5.24
C VAL A 294 -17.84 1.93 -6.35
N GLY A 295 -17.39 1.54 -7.54
CA GLY A 295 -17.42 2.38 -8.74
C GLY A 295 -16.32 3.45 -8.84
N ALA A 296 -15.51 3.65 -7.80
CA ALA A 296 -14.64 4.82 -7.72
C ALA A 296 -13.55 4.84 -8.79
N TYR A 297 -12.82 3.73 -8.97
CA TYR A 297 -11.77 3.67 -9.99
C TYR A 297 -12.35 3.64 -11.42
N GLN A 298 -13.51 3.01 -11.66
CA GLN A 298 -14.18 3.06 -12.97
C GLN A 298 -14.69 4.47 -13.28
N TRP A 299 -15.11 5.23 -12.26
CA TRP A 299 -15.47 6.63 -12.44
C TRP A 299 -14.26 7.48 -12.87
N ILE A 300 -13.09 7.25 -12.28
CA ILE A 300 -11.84 7.88 -12.73
C ILE A 300 -11.52 7.50 -14.19
N GLU A 301 -11.68 6.24 -14.57
CA GLU A 301 -11.50 5.77 -15.94
C GLU A 301 -12.45 6.49 -16.93
N LYS A 302 -13.74 6.61 -16.59
CA LYS A 302 -14.72 7.37 -17.37
C LYS A 302 -14.28 8.83 -17.55
N GLU A 303 -13.88 9.50 -16.48
CA GLU A 303 -13.44 10.90 -16.54
C GLU A 303 -12.12 11.08 -17.33
N LEU A 304 -11.23 10.09 -17.29
CA LEU A 304 -10.00 10.08 -18.09
C LEU A 304 -10.28 9.98 -19.58
N ASN A 305 -11.30 9.22 -19.99
CA ASN A 305 -11.69 9.10 -21.40
C ASN A 305 -12.21 10.43 -21.99
N GLU A 306 -12.68 11.34 -21.15
CA GLU A 306 -13.06 12.70 -21.57
C GLU A 306 -11.88 13.70 -21.57
N LEU A 307 -10.74 13.30 -21.00
CA LEU A 307 -9.52 14.08 -20.90
C LEU A 307 -8.49 13.67 -21.96
N SER A 308 -7.54 14.55 -22.24
CA SER A 308 -6.39 14.17 -23.05
C SER A 308 -5.46 13.25 -22.26
N GLU A 309 -5.10 12.11 -22.84
CA GLU A 309 -4.11 11.19 -22.27
C GLU A 309 -2.81 11.96 -21.95
N PRO A 310 -2.30 11.90 -20.71
CA PRO A 310 -1.08 12.60 -20.35
C PRO A 310 0.12 11.96 -21.06
N ALA A 311 0.85 12.77 -21.83
CA ALA A 311 2.07 12.34 -22.49
C ALA A 311 3.22 12.25 -21.46
N ALA A 312 3.61 11.04 -21.11
CA ALA A 312 4.77 10.80 -20.25
C ALA A 312 6.07 11.17 -20.99
N THR A 313 6.93 11.94 -20.34
CA THR A 313 8.23 12.35 -20.88
C THR A 313 9.35 12.07 -19.89
N LYS A 314 10.60 12.25 -20.34
CA LYS A 314 11.78 12.11 -19.47
C LYS A 314 11.84 13.16 -18.35
N GLU A 315 11.05 14.23 -18.41
CA GLU A 315 11.01 15.25 -17.37
C GLU A 315 10.13 14.84 -16.17
N ASP A 316 9.27 13.84 -16.38
CA ASP A 316 8.28 13.32 -15.43
C ASP A 316 8.85 12.18 -14.57
N VAL A 317 10.12 11.83 -14.77
CA VAL A 317 10.85 10.79 -14.03
C VAL A 317 12.23 11.24 -13.61
N SER A 318 12.70 10.65 -12.52
CA SER A 318 14.09 10.69 -12.04
C SER A 318 14.96 9.58 -12.65
N ASP A 319 14.35 8.45 -13.02
CA ASP A 319 15.00 7.31 -13.66
C ASP A 319 14.17 6.84 -14.88
N GLU A 320 14.83 6.64 -16.02
CA GLU A 320 14.20 6.17 -17.26
C GLU A 320 13.54 4.80 -17.10
N MET A 321 13.96 4.00 -16.10
CA MET A 321 13.31 2.74 -15.76
C MET A 321 11.81 2.93 -15.46
N TYR A 322 11.44 3.95 -14.68
CA TYR A 322 10.03 4.19 -14.31
C TYR A 322 9.20 4.66 -15.49
N LEU A 323 9.81 5.39 -16.44
CA LEU A 323 9.15 5.76 -17.69
C LEU A 323 8.87 4.51 -18.53
N GLY A 324 9.84 3.61 -18.66
CA GLY A 324 9.65 2.35 -19.38
C GLY A 324 8.57 1.46 -18.75
N MET A 325 8.50 1.41 -17.41
CA MET A 325 7.42 0.70 -16.70
C MET A 325 6.05 1.32 -17.01
N TYR A 326 5.96 2.65 -17.00
CA TYR A 326 4.72 3.37 -17.31
C TYR A 326 4.27 3.10 -18.74
N GLU A 327 5.15 3.29 -19.73
CA GLU A 327 4.84 3.06 -21.14
C GLU A 327 4.39 1.61 -21.40
N THR A 328 5.10 0.64 -20.82
CA THR A 328 4.76 -0.79 -20.95
C THR A 328 3.37 -1.08 -20.36
N ALA A 329 3.04 -0.53 -19.19
CA ALA A 329 1.73 -0.74 -18.57
C ALA A 329 0.57 -0.12 -19.37
N ILE A 330 0.82 1.03 -20.02
CA ILE A 330 -0.14 1.67 -20.93
C ILE A 330 -0.34 0.83 -22.19
N GLU A 331 0.74 0.32 -22.80
CA GLU A 331 0.66 -0.56 -23.97
C GLU A 331 -0.12 -1.84 -23.64
N MET A 332 0.18 -2.49 -22.51
CA MET A 332 -0.55 -3.67 -22.04
C MET A 332 -2.04 -3.38 -21.82
N HIS A 333 -2.38 -2.22 -21.28
CA HIS A 333 -3.79 -1.83 -21.10
C HIS A 333 -4.51 -1.62 -22.43
N LYS A 334 -3.85 -0.98 -23.40
CA LYS A 334 -4.39 -0.79 -24.76
C LYS A 334 -4.60 -2.13 -25.48
N GLU A 335 -3.66 -3.06 -25.34
CA GLU A 335 -3.81 -4.43 -25.87
C GLU A 335 -5.00 -5.15 -25.22
N MET A 336 -5.12 -5.09 -23.89
CA MET A 336 -6.24 -5.71 -23.16
C MET A 336 -7.61 -5.15 -23.59
N LEU A 337 -7.72 -3.83 -23.79
CA LEU A 337 -8.95 -3.20 -24.29
C LEU A 337 -9.28 -3.65 -25.73
N ALA A 338 -8.27 -3.71 -26.61
CA ALA A 338 -8.46 -4.16 -27.99
C ALA A 338 -8.89 -5.64 -28.06
N GLU A 339 -8.35 -6.50 -27.18
CA GLU A 339 -8.77 -7.90 -27.05
C GLU A 339 -10.23 -7.98 -26.57
N ALA A 340 -10.60 -7.21 -25.54
CA ALA A 340 -11.97 -7.17 -25.02
C ALA A 340 -12.99 -6.66 -26.06
N GLU A 341 -12.63 -5.65 -26.86
CA GLU A 341 -13.48 -5.15 -27.95
C GLU A 341 -13.66 -6.22 -29.04
N ALA A 342 -12.58 -6.89 -29.46
CA ALA A 342 -12.66 -7.97 -30.44
C ALA A 342 -13.49 -9.16 -29.95
N GLU A 343 -13.41 -9.53 -28.67
CA GLU A 343 -14.25 -10.57 -28.07
C GLU A 343 -15.73 -10.17 -28.03
N ALA A 344 -16.02 -8.91 -27.70
CA ALA A 344 -17.38 -8.38 -27.70
C ALA A 344 -18.00 -8.35 -29.10
N GLU A 345 -17.22 -7.98 -30.13
CA GLU A 345 -17.66 -8.01 -31.53
C GLU A 345 -17.97 -9.45 -31.99
N VAL A 346 -17.14 -10.43 -31.63
CA VAL A 346 -17.37 -11.84 -31.96
C VAL A 346 -18.61 -12.38 -31.23
N ALA A 347 -18.81 -12.02 -29.96
CA ALA A 347 -19.99 -12.39 -29.20
C ALA A 347 -21.27 -11.80 -29.81
N ALA A 348 -21.26 -10.51 -30.17
CA ALA A 348 -22.37 -9.85 -30.83
C ALA A 348 -22.71 -10.47 -32.20
N ALA A 349 -21.70 -10.84 -32.99
CA ALA A 349 -21.90 -11.53 -34.26
C ALA A 349 -22.52 -12.93 -34.09
N ALA A 350 -22.14 -13.67 -33.04
CA ALA A 350 -22.70 -14.98 -32.73
C ALA A 350 -24.17 -14.93 -32.27
N GLU A 351 -24.60 -13.85 -31.59
CA GLU A 351 -26.01 -13.67 -31.21
C GLU A 351 -26.92 -13.37 -32.42
N VAL A 352 -26.40 -12.73 -33.47
CA VAL A 352 -27.17 -12.43 -34.70
C VAL A 352 -27.38 -13.69 -35.55
N GLU A 353 -26.37 -14.57 -35.69
CA GLU A 353 -26.51 -15.85 -36.42
C GLU A 353 -27.39 -16.88 -35.70
N GLY A 354 -27.65 -16.70 -34.39
CA GLY A 354 -28.56 -17.56 -33.62
C GLY A 354 -30.05 -17.23 -33.76
N SER A 355 -30.42 -16.15 -34.47
CA SER A 355 -31.81 -15.66 -34.56
C SER A 355 -32.53 -16.02 -35.87
N ASP A 356 -31.85 -16.66 -36.84
CA ASP A 356 -32.39 -16.95 -38.18
C ASP A 356 -32.65 -18.46 -38.40
N ALA A 357 -32.95 -19.19 -37.32
CA ALA A 357 -33.30 -20.61 -37.34
C ALA A 357 -34.63 -20.90 -36.62
N GLU A 358 -35.65 -20.06 -36.84
CA GLU A 358 -37.06 -20.44 -36.66
C GLU A 358 -37.87 -20.09 -37.92
N GLU A 359 -37.63 -20.83 -39.00
CA GLU A 359 -38.70 -21.10 -39.97
C GLU A 359 -38.75 -22.61 -40.26
N ASP A 360 -39.98 -23.12 -40.20
CA ASP A 360 -40.47 -24.31 -40.89
C ASP A 360 -40.45 -25.66 -40.14
N ASP A 361 -41.23 -25.77 -39.05
CA ASP A 361 -41.93 -27.02 -38.72
C ASP A 361 -43.45 -26.83 -38.92
N ARG A 362 -43.81 -26.98 -40.18
CA ARG A 362 -45.17 -27.08 -40.71
C ARG A 362 -45.77 -28.43 -40.31
N ASP A 363 -46.19 -28.55 -39.06
CA ASP A 363 -46.89 -29.75 -38.58
C ASP A 363 -48.37 -29.72 -39.00
N GLU A 364 -48.60 -30.47 -40.07
CA GLU A 364 -49.82 -31.03 -40.60
C GLU A 364 -50.67 -31.74 -39.51
N PHE A 365 -51.42 -30.98 -38.71
CA PHE A 365 -52.52 -31.52 -37.91
C PHE A 365 -53.85 -31.23 -38.61
N GLY A 366 -54.37 -32.28 -39.25
CA GLY A 366 -55.60 -32.26 -40.02
C GLY A 366 -56.83 -31.87 -39.21
N ASP A 367 -57.76 -31.21 -39.91
CA ASP A 367 -59.15 -30.99 -39.52
C ASP A 367 -59.75 -32.27 -38.93
N PHE A 368 -59.98 -32.27 -37.62
CA PHE A 368 -60.84 -33.24 -36.96
C PHE A 368 -62.20 -32.58 -36.72
N GLU A 369 -63.14 -32.85 -37.62
CA GLU A 369 -64.55 -32.52 -37.48
C GLU A 369 -65.11 -33.21 -36.21
N PRO A 370 -65.79 -32.49 -35.30
CA PRO A 370 -66.55 -33.12 -34.24
C PRO A 370 -67.87 -33.64 -34.81
N ASP A 371 -67.84 -34.90 -35.25
CA ASP A 371 -69.03 -35.67 -35.59
C ASP A 371 -69.91 -35.88 -34.35
N ALA A 372 -71.21 -35.75 -34.58
CA ALA A 372 -72.28 -35.84 -33.61
C ALA A 372 -72.27 -37.17 -32.83
N ILE A 373 -72.16 -37.09 -31.50
CA ILE A 373 -72.63 -38.15 -30.62
C ILE A 373 -74.10 -37.88 -30.29
N ASP A 374 -74.93 -38.69 -30.94
CA ASP A 374 -76.32 -38.98 -30.65
C ASP A 374 -76.40 -40.14 -29.63
N GLY A 375 -77.46 -40.16 -28.82
CA GLY A 375 -77.82 -41.20 -27.87
C GLY A 375 -77.61 -40.78 -26.40
N GLY A 376 -78.62 -40.60 -25.55
CA GLY A 376 -79.95 -41.23 -25.52
C GLY A 376 -80.00 -42.19 -24.31
N ASP A 377 -80.86 -41.85 -23.35
CA ASP A 377 -81.51 -42.66 -22.30
C ASP A 377 -80.76 -43.83 -21.64
N ASP A 378 -80.42 -43.68 -20.35
CA ASP A 378 -81.10 -44.34 -19.21
C ASP A 378 -80.59 -43.80 -17.86
#